data_AF-A0A1Y4K9G8-F1
#
_entry.id   AF-A0A1Y4K9G8-F1
#
_cell.length_a   1.000
_cell.length_b   1.000
_cell.length_c   1.000
_cell.angle_alpha   90.00
_cell.angle_beta   90.00
_cell.angle_gamma   90.00
#
_symmetry.space_group_name_H-M   'P 1'
#
loop_
_entity.id
_entity.type
_entity.pdbx_description
1 polymer ?
#
loop_
_entity_poly.entity_id
_entity_poly.type
_entity_poly.pdbx_seq_one_letter_code
_entity_poly.pdbx_strand_id
1 'polypeptide(L)'
;MDEIKISVSGLQDSIAQLRKLKDDWEANDVSVPATIGGGRTVNEMELLAQLYKKLNFHMVSLAENTIAFLTNVKNSYEESDNKAAKKINQ
;
A
#
# COMPACT_ATOMS: atom_id res chain seq x y z
N MET A 1 25.52 -3.62 10.60
CA MET A 1 24.31 -4.02 9.86
C MET A 1 24.70 -5.26 9.09
N ASP A 2 24.10 -6.40 9.44
CA ASP A 2 24.26 -7.62 8.64
C ASP A 2 23.79 -7.35 7.20
N GLU A 3 24.53 -7.91 6.25
CA GLU A 3 24.37 -7.66 4.83
C GLU A 3 23.05 -8.29 4.34
N ILE A 4 21.96 -7.53 4.34
CA ILE A 4 20.71 -7.99 3.71
C ILE A 4 20.96 -8.05 2.20
N LYS A 5 21.03 -9.27 1.66
CA LYS A 5 21.07 -9.51 0.21
C LYS A 5 19.69 -9.18 -0.39
N ILE A 6 19.45 -7.92 -0.68
CA ILE A 6 18.22 -7.47 -1.34
C ILE A 6 18.41 -7.51 -2.84
N SER A 7 17.55 -8.25 -3.55
CA SER A 7 17.37 -8.08 -4.98
C SER A 7 16.61 -6.78 -5.22
N VAL A 8 17.31 -5.72 -5.65
CA VAL A 8 16.69 -4.41 -5.95
C VAL A 8 15.60 -4.56 -7.03
N SER A 9 15.79 -5.46 -8.00
CA SER A 9 14.77 -5.80 -9.00
C SER A 9 13.54 -6.46 -8.39
N GLY A 10 13.72 -7.45 -7.49
CA GLY A 10 12.58 -8.09 -6.80
C GLY A 10 11.81 -7.12 -5.89
N LEU A 11 12.51 -6.15 -5.29
CA LEU A 11 11.90 -5.09 -4.51
C LEU A 11 11.09 -4.12 -5.40
N GLN A 12 11.63 -3.76 -6.57
CA GLN A 12 10.93 -2.95 -7.58
C GLN A 12 9.63 -3.64 -8.04
N ASP A 13 9.70 -4.94 -8.33
CA ASP A 13 8.53 -5.72 -8.76
C ASP A 13 7.45 -5.79 -7.67
N SER A 14 7.88 -5.96 -6.42
CA SER A 14 6.96 -5.98 -5.26
C SER A 14 6.27 -4.62 -5.07
N ILE A 15 7.01 -3.52 -5.22
CA ILE A 15 6.45 -2.16 -5.20
C ILE A 15 5.43 -1.98 -6.32
N ALA A 16 5.72 -2.46 -7.53
CA ALA A 16 4.80 -2.37 -8.66
C ALA A 16 3.51 -3.17 -8.43
N GLN A 17 3.60 -4.37 -7.88
CA GLN A 17 2.43 -5.19 -7.52
C GLN A 17 1.57 -4.52 -6.45
N LEU A 18 2.19 -3.92 -5.41
CA LEU A 18 1.47 -3.19 -4.38
C LEU A 18 0.78 -1.94 -4.91
N ARG A 19 1.40 -1.20 -5.85
CA ARG A 19 0.77 -0.05 -6.52
C ARG A 19 -0.47 -0.48 -7.28
N LYS A 20 -0.36 -1.54 -8.09
CA LYS A 20 -1.50 -2.10 -8.80
C LYS A 20 -2.63 -2.50 -7.84
N LEU A 21 -2.29 -3.20 -6.76
CA LEU A 21 -3.27 -3.57 -5.73
C LEU A 21 -3.95 -2.32 -5.14
N LYS A 22 -3.18 -1.29 -4.77
CA LYS A 22 -3.73 -0.02 -4.26
C LYS A 22 -4.71 0.59 -5.25
N ASP A 23 -4.32 0.68 -6.52
CA ASP A 23 -5.14 1.27 -7.59
C ASP A 23 -6.45 0.47 -7.77
N ASP A 24 -6.39 -0.87 -7.70
CA ASP A 24 -7.59 -1.73 -7.74
C ASP A 24 -8.53 -1.47 -6.54
N TRP A 25 -7.99 -1.21 -5.35
CA TRP A 25 -8.78 -0.86 -4.16
C TRP A 25 -9.40 0.54 -4.27
N GLU A 26 -8.65 1.52 -4.80
CA GLU A 26 -9.11 2.90 -5.00
C GLU A 26 -10.16 3.02 -6.12
N ALA A 27 -10.10 2.13 -7.12
CA ALA A 27 -11.08 2.08 -8.21
C ALA A 27 -12.44 1.51 -7.78
N ASN A 28 -12.51 0.80 -6.65
CA ASN A 28 -13.77 0.26 -6.15
C ASN A 28 -14.70 1.40 -5.68
N ASP A 29 -15.92 1.41 -6.20
CA ASP A 29 -16.97 2.28 -5.67
C ASP A 29 -17.35 1.82 -4.25
N VAL A 30 -16.98 2.64 -3.27
CA VAL A 30 -17.31 2.46 -1.85
C VAL A 30 -18.37 3.45 -1.38
N SER A 31 -19.12 4.04 -2.31
CA SER A 31 -20.26 4.88 -1.97
C SER A 31 -21.26 4.07 -1.15
N VAL A 32 -21.64 4.64 0.00
CA VAL A 32 -22.70 4.08 0.82
C VAL A 32 -24.01 4.53 0.18
N PRO A 33 -24.88 3.61 -0.28
CA PRO A 33 -26.14 3.99 -0.91
C PRO A 33 -26.99 4.81 0.04
N ALA A 34 -27.75 5.76 -0.50
CA ALA A 34 -28.69 6.54 0.28
C ALA A 34 -29.73 5.62 0.93
N THR A 35 -29.93 5.77 2.24
CA THR A 35 -30.90 4.98 2.99
C THR A 35 -32.32 5.26 2.48
N ILE A 36 -32.97 4.27 1.84
CA ILE A 36 -34.37 4.34 1.41
C ILE A 36 -35.22 3.47 2.34
N GLY A 37 -36.02 4.12 3.19
CA GLY A 37 -36.85 3.46 4.19
C GLY A 37 -36.27 3.51 5.61
N GLY A 38 -36.92 2.83 6.55
CA GLY A 38 -36.50 2.77 7.95
C GLY A 38 -36.82 1.41 8.56
N GLY A 39 -36.05 1.01 9.57
CA GLY A 39 -36.21 -0.26 10.25
C GLY A 39 -34.87 -0.91 10.57
N ARG A 40 -34.89 -1.90 11.46
CA ARG A 40 -33.66 -2.53 11.99
C ARG A 40 -32.77 -3.08 10.87
N THR A 41 -33.33 -3.77 9.88
CA THR A 41 -32.57 -4.35 8.76
C THR A 41 -31.88 -3.29 7.90
N VAL A 42 -32.57 -2.17 7.63
CA VAL A 42 -32.00 -1.08 6.83
C VAL A 42 -30.83 -0.43 7.57
N ASN A 43 -30.97 -0.19 8.88
CA ASN A 43 -29.90 0.36 9.72
C ASN A 43 -28.68 -0.57 9.80
N GLU A 44 -28.88 -1.88 9.91
CA GLU A 44 -27.79 -2.88 9.94
C GLU A 44 -27.04 -2.91 8.59
N MET A 45 -27.75 -2.83 7.46
CA MET A 45 -27.11 -2.75 6.15
C MET A 45 -26.29 -1.47 5.98
N GLU A 46 -26.77 -0.33 6.50
CA GLU A 46 -26.02 0.93 6.49
C GLU A 46 -24.73 0.82 7.31
N LEU A 47 -24.79 0.23 8.50
CA LEU A 47 -23.60 0.00 9.33
C LEU A 47 -22.57 -0.90 8.61
N LEU A 48 -23.03 -1.96 7.94
CA LEU A 48 -22.17 -2.83 7.15
C LEU A 48 -21.51 -2.10 5.98
N ALA A 49 -22.26 -1.27 5.25
CA ALA A 49 -21.72 -0.46 4.15
C ALA A 49 -20.67 0.55 4.66
N GLN A 50 -20.94 1.22 5.79
CA GLN A 50 -19.96 2.11 6.43
C GLN A 50 -18.71 1.36 6.89
N LEU A 51 -18.87 0.14 7.43
CA LEU A 51 -17.74 -0.70 7.83
C LEU A 51 -16.89 -1.11 6.63
N TYR A 52 -17.52 -1.53 5.54
CA TYR A 52 -16.82 -1.86 4.29
C TYR A 52 -16.05 -0.66 3.74
N LYS A 53 -16.64 0.53 3.71
CA LYS A 53 -15.96 1.77 3.30
C LYS A 53 -14.71 2.05 4.15
N LYS A 54 -14.81 1.90 5.48
CA LYS A 54 -13.66 2.06 6.39
C LYS A 54 -12.59 1.00 6.12
N LEU A 55 -12.97 -0.25 5.90
CA LEU A 55 -12.05 -1.33 5.58
C LEU A 55 -11.27 -1.03 4.29
N ASN A 56 -11.96 -0.66 3.22
CA ASN A 56 -11.33 -0.29 1.95
C ASN A 56 -10.31 0.85 2.16
N PHE A 57 -10.70 1.92 2.86
CA PHE A 57 -9.81 3.04 3.18
C PHE A 57 -8.55 2.61 3.93
N HIS A 58 -8.69 1.75 4.94
CA HIS A 58 -7.55 1.24 5.71
C HIS A 58 -6.64 0.32 4.88
N MET A 59 -7.21 -0.48 3.97
CA MET A 59 -6.42 -1.31 3.05
C MET A 59 -5.59 -0.46 2.08
N VAL A 60 -6.17 0.61 1.52
CA VAL A 60 -5.43 1.57 0.68
C VAL A 60 -4.28 2.21 1.48
N SER A 61 -4.56 2.67 2.70
CA SER A 61 -3.55 3.27 3.58
C SER A 61 -2.42 2.29 3.94
N LEU A 62 -2.73 1.02 4.17
CA LEU A 62 -1.73 -0.01 4.44
C LEU A 62 -0.84 -0.25 3.22
N ALA A 63 -1.44 -0.34 2.03
CA ALA A 63 -0.70 -0.49 0.79
C ALA A 63 0.24 0.69 0.54
N GLU A 64 -0.24 1.93 0.74
CA GLU A 64 0.56 3.15 0.60
C GLU A 64 1.74 3.19 1.57
N ASN A 65 1.51 2.92 2.86
CA ASN A 65 2.58 2.89 3.87
C ASN A 65 3.62 1.81 3.56
N THR A 66 3.18 0.65 3.08
CA THR A 66 4.09 -0.45 2.69
C THR A 66 4.92 -0.07 1.46
N ILE A 67 4.31 0.56 0.45
CA ILE A 67 5.01 1.08 -0.73
C ILE A 67 6.07 2.10 -0.30
N ALA A 68 5.73 3.03 0.60
CA ALA A 68 6.66 4.03 1.11
C ALA A 68 7.84 3.40 1.83
N PHE A 69 7.58 2.44 2.72
CA PHE A 69 8.62 1.69 3.42
C PHE A 69 9.57 0.97 2.44
N LEU A 70 9.03 0.20 1.50
CA LEU A 70 9.85 -0.54 0.53
C LEU A 70 10.65 0.39 -0.39
N THR A 71 10.07 1.53 -0.78
CA THR A 71 10.77 2.56 -1.55
C THR A 71 11.94 3.16 -0.76
N ASN A 72 11.75 3.44 0.52
CA ASN A 72 12.81 3.95 1.39
C ASN A 72 13.94 2.93 1.57
N VAL A 73 13.60 1.66 1.77
CA VAL A 73 14.59 0.57 1.81
C VAL A 73 15.37 0.54 0.50
N LYS A 74 14.68 0.51 -0.64
CA LYS A 74 15.31 0.50 -1.96
C LYS A 74 16.31 1.64 -2.13
N ASN A 75 15.89 2.87 -1.86
CA ASN A 75 16.72 4.07 -2.00
C ASN A 75 17.94 3.99 -1.07
N SER A 76 17.77 3.54 0.17
CA SER A 76 18.88 3.39 1.11
C SER A 76 19.92 2.37 0.63
N TYR A 77 19.50 1.29 -0.04
CA TYR A 77 20.40 0.30 -0.62
C TYR A 77 21.18 0.89 -1.80
N GLU A 78 20.48 1.51 -2.75
CA GLU A 78 21.12 2.15 -3.92
C GLU A 78 22.10 3.25 -3.50
N GLU A 79 21.79 4.04 -2.48
CA GLU A 79 22.72 5.04 -1.93
C GLU A 79 23.96 4.40 -1.29
N SER A 80 23.77 3.32 -0.53
CA SER A 80 24.89 2.61 0.12
C SER A 80 25.82 1.99 -0.92
N ASP A 81 25.26 1.36 -1.95
CA ASP A 81 26.01 0.72 -3.03
C ASP A 81 26.80 1.76 -3.84
N ASN A 82 26.15 2.88 -4.20
CA ASN A 82 26.81 4.01 -4.86
C ASN A 82 27.96 4.60 -4.02
N LYS A 83 27.81 4.68 -2.70
CA LYS A 83 28.89 5.13 -1.79
C LYS A 83 30.05 4.15 -1.75
N ALA A 84 29.77 2.84 -1.75
CA ALA A 84 30.80 1.80 -1.77
C ALA A 84 31.57 1.80 -3.10
N ALA A 85 30.87 1.85 -4.24
CA ALA A 85 31.47 1.92 -5.56
C ALA A 85 32.40 3.13 -5.73
N LYS A 86 32.01 4.31 -5.21
CA LYS A 86 32.86 5.50 -5.22
C LYS A 86 34.15 5.36 -4.40
N LYS A 87 34.12 4.60 -3.30
CA LYS A 87 35.32 4.33 -2.47
C LYS A 87 36.31 3.37 -3.14
N ILE A 88 35.84 2.48 -4.01
CA ILE A 88 36.70 1.52 -4.73
C ILE A 88 37.44 2.20 -5.90
N ASN A 89 36.85 3.26 -6.47
CA ASN A 89 37.42 4.02 -7.58
C ASN A 89 38.34 5.18 -7.14
N GLN A 90 38.71 5.26 -5.85
CA GLN A 90 39.68 6.19 -5.28
C GLN A 90 40.91 5.43 -4.79
#